data_AF-J8D1H9-F1
#
_entry.id   AF-J8D1H9-F1
#
_cell.length_a   1.000
_cell.length_b   1.000
_cell.length_c   1.000
_cell.angle_alpha   90.00
_cell.angle_beta   90.00
_cell.angle_gamma   90.00
#
_symmetry.space_group_name_H-M   'P 1'
#
loop_
_entity.id
_entity.type
_entity.pdbx_description
1 polymer ?
#
loop_
_entity_poly.entity_id
_entity_poly.type
_entity_poly.pdbx_seq_one_letter_code
_entity_poly.pdbx_strand_id
1 'polypeptide(L)' 'MLIKKVFNNNVALVNRTGTEMIVMGKGIAFQKKVGEYIDESIVDKGFVLEKESQVSNKLLQLIDFNKVKL' A
#
# COMPACT_ATOMS: atom_id res chain seq x y z
N MET A 1 -3.63 5.23 -9.13
CA MET A 1 -2.86 5.49 -7.88
C MET A 1 -1.38 5.17 -8.11
N LEU A 2 -0.43 6.08 -7.84
CA LEU A 2 1.00 5.89 -8.17
C LEU A 2 1.75 5.09 -7.07
N ILE A 3 2.39 3.98 -7.40
CA ILE A 3 3.11 3.13 -6.43
C ILE A 3 4.37 3.85 -5.91
N LYS A 4 4.47 3.97 -4.59
CA LYS A 4 5.64 4.47 -3.84
C LYS A 4 6.46 3.35 -3.20
N LYS A 5 5.80 2.28 -2.73
CA LYS A 5 6.44 1.08 -2.17
C LYS A 5 5.54 -0.13 -2.42
N VAL A 6 6.10 -1.27 -2.81
CA VAL A 6 5.40 -2.55 -2.86
C VAL A 6 5.75 -3.34 -1.60
N PHE A 7 4.75 -3.78 -0.83
CA PHE A 7 4.98 -4.59 0.36
C PHE A 7 4.91 -6.08 0.02
N ASN A 8 3.90 -6.48 -0.76
CA ASN A 8 3.76 -7.81 -1.35
C ASN A 8 2.80 -7.72 -2.57
N ASN A 9 2.45 -8.85 -3.20
CA ASN A 9 1.55 -8.88 -4.36
C ASN A 9 0.16 -8.27 -4.11
N ASN A 10 -0.28 -8.21 -2.85
CA ASN A 10 -1.62 -7.81 -2.46
C ASN A 10 -1.67 -6.48 -1.70
N VAL A 11 -0.52 -5.87 -1.39
CA VAL A 11 -0.43 -4.67 -0.55
C VAL A 11 0.65 -3.74 -1.09
N ALA A 12 0.28 -2.48 -1.32
CA ALA A 12 1.20 -1.45 -1.79
C ALA A 12 0.92 -0.09 -1.13
N LEU A 13 1.96 0.71 -0.98
CA LEU A 13 1.87 2.13 -0.68
C LEU A 13 1.75 2.89 -1.99
N VAL A 14 0.73 3.73 -2.10
CA VAL A 14 0.48 4.56 -3.27
C VAL A 14 0.29 6.03 -2.89
N ASN A 15 0.55 6.90 -3.85
CA ASN A 15 0.14 8.29 -3.81
C ASN A 15 -1.09 8.48 -4.72
N ARG A 16 -2.18 8.97 -4.14
CA ARG A 16 -3.38 9.42 -4.84
C ARG A 16 -3.45 10.93 -4.69
N THR A 17 -3.09 11.66 -5.76
CA THR A 17 -3.24 13.12 -5.83
C THR A 17 -2.65 13.88 -4.63
N GLY A 18 -1.45 13.50 -4.17
CA GLY A 18 -0.78 14.12 -3.03
C GLY A 18 -1.03 13.43 -1.69
N THR A 19 -2.03 12.56 -1.58
CA THR A 19 -2.33 11.78 -0.37
C THR A 19 -1.65 10.41 -0.45
N GLU A 20 -0.82 10.10 0.53
CA GLU A 20 -0.24 8.76 0.66
C GLU A 20 -1.24 7.81 1.32
N MET A 21 -1.36 6.61 0.78
CA MET A 21 -2.30 5.61 1.27
C MET A 21 -1.77 4.20 1.04
N ILE A 22 -2.04 3.30 1.99
CA ILE A 22 -1.83 1.87 1.81
C ILE A 22 -3.07 1.29 1.16
N VAL A 23 -2.90 0.62 0.02
CA VAL A 23 -3.96 -0.11 -0.66
C VAL A 23 -3.74 -1.60 -0.56
N MET A 24 -4.83 -2.33 -0.37
CA MET A 24 -4.89 -3.77 -0.29
C MET A 24 -5.91 -4.28 -1.31
N GLY A 25 -5.56 -5.34 -2.01
CA GLY A 25 -6.44 -6.00 -2.97
C GLY A 25 -5.77 -7.25 -3.55
N LYS A 26 -6.54 -8.25 -3.95
CA LYS A 26 -5.98 -9.49 -4.52
C LYS A 26 -5.17 -9.19 -5.79
N GLY A 27 -3.86 -9.42 -5.74
CA GLY A 27 -2.96 -9.21 -6.86
C GLY A 27 -2.76 -7.75 -7.26
N ILE A 28 -3.12 -6.79 -6.40
CA ILE A 28 -3.09 -5.35 -6.71
C ILE A 28 -1.71 -4.83 -7.15
N ALA A 29 -0.64 -5.46 -6.65
CA ALA A 29 0.74 -5.15 -6.98
C ALA A 29 1.45 -6.31 -7.68
N PHE A 30 0.70 -7.31 -8.18
CA PHE A 30 1.27 -8.45 -8.88
C PHE A 30 1.96 -8.00 -10.16
N GLN A 31 3.25 -8.31 -10.28
CA GLN A 31 4.13 -7.86 -11.37
C GLN A 31 4.19 -6.33 -11.54
N LYS A 32 3.84 -5.56 -10.51
CA LYS A 32 3.96 -4.10 -10.50
C LYS A 32 5.22 -3.66 -9.77
N LYS A 33 5.76 -2.50 -10.13
CA LYS A 33 6.93 -1.87 -9.50
C LYS A 33 6.67 -0.42 -9.11
N VAL A 34 7.57 0.11 -8.27
CA VAL A 34 7.55 1.52 -7.86
C VAL A 34 7.60 2.41 -9.10
N GLY A 35 6.76 3.46 -9.10
CA GLY A 35 6.59 4.35 -10.25
C GLY A 35 5.49 3.93 -11.23
N GLU A 36 4.91 2.74 -11.10
CA GLU A 36 3.76 2.33 -11.90
C GLU A 36 2.43 2.70 -11.24
N TYR A 37 1.35 2.64 -12.01
CA TYR A 37 0.00 2.90 -11.53
C TYR A 37 -0.74 1.61 -11.19
N ILE A 38 -1.44 1.66 -10.07
CA ILE A 38 -2.48 0.74 -9.65
C ILE A 38 -3.83 1.27 -10.12
N ASP A 39 -4.63 0.35 -10.66
CA ASP A 39 -6.04 0.54 -10.98
C ASP A 39 -6.83 0.61 -9.66
N GLU A 40 -7.64 1.66 -9.51
CA GLU A 40 -8.43 1.85 -8.30
C GLU A 40 -9.64 0.91 -8.21
N SER A 41 -10.09 0.35 -9.33
CA SER A 41 -11.24 -0.57 -9.38
C SER A 41 -10.98 -1.92 -8.70
N ILE A 42 -9.71 -2.30 -8.54
CA ILE A 42 -9.28 -3.56 -7.91
C ILE A 42 -8.86 -3.39 -6.44
N VAL A 43 -9.07 -2.20 -5.87
CA VAL A 43 -8.76 -1.92 -4.46
C VAL A 43 -9.89 -2.44 -3.58
N ASP A 44 -9.58 -3.40 -2.72
CA ASP A 44 -10.54 -3.91 -1.73
C ASP A 44 -10.58 -3.00 -0.49
N LYS A 45 -9.42 -2.55 -0.01
CA LYS A 45 -9.29 -1.66 1.16
C LYS A 45 -8.20 -0.63 0.95
N GLY A 46 -8.47 0.61 1.35
CA GLY A 46 -7.51 1.71 1.34
C GLY A 46 -7.42 2.38 2.72
N PHE A 47 -6.21 2.60 3.21
CA PHE A 47 -5.93 3.32 4.45
C PHE A 47 -5.11 4.57 4.14
N VAL A 48 -5.66 5.74 4.45
CA VAL A 48 -4.94 7.01 4.28
C VAL A 48 -3.88 7.14 5.38
N LEU A 49 -2.65 7.47 4.99
CA LEU A 49 -1.58 7.79 5.91
C LEU A 49 -1.64 9.28 6.24
N GLU A 50 -2.39 9.63 7.27
CA GLU A 50 -2.32 10.96 7.85
C GLU A 50 -1.04 11.08 8.69
N LYS A 51 -0.25 12.13 8.46
CA LYS A 51 1.07 12.36 9.09
C LYS A 51 1.03 12.40 10.63
N GLU A 52 -0.14 12.59 11.24
CA GLU A 52 -0.29 12.71 12.69
C GLU A 52 -1.03 11.54 13.36
N SER A 53 -1.51 10.55 12.60
CA SER A 53 -2.28 9.45 13.19
C SER A 53 -1.37 8.33 13.72
N GLN A 54 -1.47 8.01 15.01
CA GLN A 54 -0.72 6.89 15.60
C GLN A 54 -1.06 5.53 14.94
N VAL A 55 -2.27 5.42 14.37
CA VAL A 55 -2.76 4.23 13.66
C VAL A 55 -1.94 3.94 12.39
N SER A 56 -1.60 4.98 11.63
CA SER A 56 -0.79 4.90 10.40
C SER A 56 0.58 4.28 10.68
N ASN A 57 1.28 4.76 11.71
CA ASN A 57 2.60 4.26 12.09
C ASN A 57 2.57 2.81 12.58
N LYS A 58 1.55 2.43 13.38
CA LYS A 58 1.43 1.05 13.86
C LYS A 58 1.14 0.07 12.72
N LEU A 59 0.29 0.46 11.77
CA LEU A 59 -0.02 -0.37 10.59
C LEU A 59 1.22 -0.58 9.71
N LEU A 60 1.98 0.48 9.44
CA LEU A 60 3.23 0.40 8.67
C LEU A 60 4.23 -0.56 9.33
N GLN A 61 4.38 -0.51 10.66
CA GLN A 61 5.21 -1.46 11.40
C GLN A 61 4.73 -2.89 11.18
N LEU A 62 3.44 -3.18 11.38
CA LEU A 62 2.89 -4.54 11.24
C LEU A 62 3.04 -5.11 9.83
N ILE A 63 2.97 -4.27 8.80
CA ILE A 63 3.15 -4.69 7.40
C ILE A 63 4.63 -4.97 7.11
N ASP A 64 5.56 -4.13 7.57
CA ASP A 64 7.00 -4.39 7.40
C ASP A 64 7.48 -5.61 8.21
N PHE A 65 6.89 -5.87 9.39
CA PHE A 65 7.23 -7.04 10.22
C PHE A 65 6.74 -8.37 9.64
N ASN A 66 5.70 -8.38 8.80
CA ASN A 66 5.21 -9.60 8.15
C ASN A 66 6.00 -10.01 6.90
N LYS A 67 7.23 -9.50 6.71
CA LYS A 67 8.25 -10.14 5.84
C LYS A 67 8.79 -11.46 6.42
N VAL A 68 8.04 -12.15 7.27
CA VAL A 68 8.37 -13.49 7.74
C VAL A 68 7.88 -14.48 6.69
N LYS A 69 8.85 -14.93 5.88
CA LYS A 69 8.90 -16.21 5.16
C LYS A 69 7.60 -17.02 5.14
N LEU A 70 6.97 -17.07 3.97
CA LEU A 70 6.47 -18.32 3.41
C LEU A 70 7.22 -18.55 2.10
#